data_AF-A0A366RXR6-F1
#
_entry.id   AF-A0A366RXR6-F1
#
_cell.length_a   1.000
_cell.length_b   1.000
_cell.length_c   1.000
_cell.angle_alpha   90.00
_cell.angle_beta   90.00
_cell.angle_gamma   90.00
#
_symmetry.space_group_name_H-M   'P 1'
#
loop_
_entity.id
_entity.type
_entity.pdbx_description
1 polymer ?
#
loop_
_entity_poly.entity_id
_entity_poly.type
_entity_poly.pdbx_seq_one_letter_code
_entity_poly.pdbx_strand_id
1 'polypeptide(L)'
;MHVGRVTEGLNPSWLNGYTMMMTGTEKASQYGYPLPWKDDEVIDLIKLSIFEGFQFFPGEGLLVLKAQARVMEFLVDCSRQILHEIPADKMISAAYPIQPKPILKTDIDESGHLSMAAMALEAPYTVPSELDFDRIASLLEAQTSAMEDHIWAMREDPAYFS
;
A
#
# COMPACT_ATOMS: atom_id res chain seq x y z
N MET A 1 -14.56 -8.62 1.01
CA MET A 1 -15.83 -9.02 1.68
C MET A 1 -17.09 -8.57 0.96
N HIS A 2 -17.03 -7.60 0.02
CA HIS A 2 -18.19 -7.10 -0.72
C HIS A 2 -19.00 -8.19 -1.44
N VAL A 3 -18.33 -9.09 -2.18
CA VAL A 3 -18.99 -10.20 -2.90
C VAL A 3 -19.86 -11.05 -1.97
N GLY A 4 -19.32 -11.48 -0.83
CA GLY A 4 -20.07 -12.30 0.14
C GLY A 4 -21.28 -11.59 0.75
N ARG A 5 -21.27 -10.26 0.82
CA ARG A 5 -22.42 -9.46 1.27
C ARG A 5 -23.50 -9.36 0.19
N VAL A 6 -23.09 -9.10 -1.05
CA VAL A 6 -24.01 -8.97 -2.19
C VAL A 6 -24.68 -10.30 -2.51
N THR A 7 -23.99 -11.41 -2.33
CA THR A 7 -24.55 -12.76 -2.53
C THR A 7 -25.25 -13.31 -1.29
N GLU A 8 -25.42 -12.51 -0.22
CA GLU A 8 -26.01 -12.91 1.07
C GLU A 8 -25.31 -14.09 1.78
N GLY A 9 -24.14 -14.51 1.31
CA GLY A 9 -23.31 -15.53 1.98
C GLY A 9 -22.68 -15.03 3.28
N LEU A 10 -22.64 -13.71 3.48
CA LEU A 10 -22.24 -13.04 4.71
C LEU A 10 -23.35 -12.07 5.11
N ASN A 11 -24.10 -12.42 6.15
CA ASN A 11 -25.16 -11.57 6.71
C ASN A 11 -24.72 -11.01 8.08
N PRO A 12 -24.02 -9.87 8.13
CA PRO A 12 -23.56 -9.28 9.38
C PRO A 12 -24.75 -8.82 10.24
N SER A 13 -24.68 -9.08 11.54
CA SER A 13 -25.70 -8.66 12.49
C SER A 13 -25.81 -7.14 12.56
N TRP A 14 -27.04 -6.62 12.45
CA TRP A 14 -27.30 -5.18 12.56
C TRP A 14 -27.52 -4.77 14.02
N LEU A 15 -26.75 -3.78 14.49
CA LEU A 15 -26.95 -3.14 15.79
C LEU A 15 -27.26 -1.66 15.56
N ASN A 16 -28.52 -1.30 15.78
CA ASN A 16 -29.02 0.05 15.46
C ASN A 16 -28.47 1.11 16.41
N GLY A 17 -28.06 2.27 15.87
CA GLY A 17 -27.57 3.41 16.66
C GLY A 17 -26.16 3.25 17.21
N TYR A 18 -25.36 2.34 16.65
CA TYR A 18 -23.97 2.12 17.04
C TYR A 18 -23.05 2.10 15.82
N THR A 19 -21.83 2.59 16.03
CA THR A 19 -20.72 2.48 15.07
C THR A 19 -19.54 1.82 15.77
N MET A 20 -18.85 0.92 15.08
CA MET A 20 -17.60 0.35 15.58
C MET A 20 -16.42 1.22 15.16
N MET A 21 -15.62 1.62 16.13
CA MET A 21 -14.44 2.46 15.91
C MET A 21 -13.26 1.60 15.43
N MET A 22 -12.83 1.81 14.19
CA MET A 22 -11.70 1.12 13.57
C MET A 22 -10.51 2.04 13.29
N THR A 23 -10.75 3.35 13.20
CA THR A 23 -9.69 4.34 12.92
C THR A 23 -9.77 5.49 13.91
N GLY A 24 -8.64 6.15 14.20
CA GLY A 24 -8.58 7.34 15.06
C GLY A 24 -8.60 7.04 16.56
N THR A 25 -8.32 5.80 16.96
CA THR A 25 -8.26 5.38 18.37
C THR A 25 -6.83 5.52 18.90
N GLU A 26 -6.65 6.27 19.99
CA GLU A 26 -5.33 6.40 20.63
C GLU A 26 -4.97 5.16 21.48
N LYS A 27 -5.98 4.46 21.99
CA LYS A 27 -5.81 3.29 22.85
C LYS A 27 -6.24 2.03 22.13
N ALA A 28 -5.43 0.97 22.23
CA ALA A 28 -5.76 -0.35 21.69
C ALA A 28 -7.11 -0.89 22.22
N SER A 29 -7.49 -0.54 23.46
CA SER A 29 -8.78 -0.95 24.05
C SER A 29 -10.01 -0.31 23.42
N GLN A 30 -9.83 0.75 22.63
CA GLN A 30 -10.93 1.44 21.92
C GLN A 30 -11.11 0.92 20.49
N TYR A 31 -10.10 0.22 19.96
CA TYR A 31 -10.17 -0.40 18.64
C TYR A 31 -11.20 -1.52 18.62
N GLY A 32 -12.13 -1.47 17.67
CA GLY A 32 -13.25 -2.42 17.57
C GLY A 32 -14.35 -2.21 18.60
N TYR A 33 -14.30 -1.13 19.39
CA TYR A 33 -15.32 -0.85 20.41
C TYR A 33 -16.57 -0.21 19.79
N PRO A 34 -17.79 -0.66 20.15
CA PRO A 34 -19.03 -0.04 19.68
C PRO A 34 -19.31 1.28 20.41
N LEU A 35 -19.43 2.36 19.66
CA LEU A 35 -19.79 3.69 20.15
C LEU A 35 -21.28 3.97 19.87
N PRO A 36 -22.10 4.28 20.90
CA PRO A 36 -23.49 4.67 20.70
C PRO A 36 -23.59 6.07 20.09
N TRP A 37 -24.58 6.27 19.23
CA TRP A 37 -24.95 7.58 18.70
C TRP A 37 -25.70 8.35 19.79
N LYS A 38 -25.09 9.39 20.36
CA LYS A 38 -25.67 10.17 21.47
C LYS A 38 -26.18 11.55 21.05
N ASP A 39 -25.45 12.22 20.16
CA ASP A 39 -25.72 13.61 19.78
C ASP A 39 -26.11 13.69 18.30
N ASP A 40 -27.29 14.27 18.02
CA ASP A 40 -27.83 14.36 16.66
C ASP A 40 -26.89 15.13 15.70
N GLU A 41 -26.14 16.11 16.21
CA GLU A 41 -25.14 16.86 15.44
C GLU A 41 -23.95 16.00 14.97
N VAL A 42 -23.62 14.94 15.72
CA VAL A 42 -22.46 14.07 15.45
C VAL A 42 -22.87 12.86 14.60
N ILE A 43 -24.17 12.53 14.55
CA ILE A 43 -24.70 11.39 13.78
C ILE A 43 -24.35 11.51 12.29
N ASP A 44 -24.45 12.70 11.71
CA ASP A 44 -24.19 12.87 10.28
C ASP A 44 -22.71 12.71 9.93
N LEU A 45 -21.81 13.19 10.81
CA LEU A 45 -20.37 12.92 10.68
C LEU A 45 -20.05 11.43 10.82
N ILE A 46 -20.70 10.75 11.77
CA ILE A 46 -20.53 9.30 11.95
C ILE A 46 -21.01 8.55 10.71
N LYS A 47 -22.19 8.88 10.17
CA LYS A 47 -22.70 8.27 8.94
C LYS A 47 -21.73 8.48 7.78
N LEU A 48 -21.23 9.70 7.59
CA LEU A 48 -20.27 10.02 6.54
C LEU A 48 -19.01 9.15 6.66
N SER A 49 -18.46 9.00 7.87
CA SER A 49 -17.27 8.16 8.10
C SER A 49 -17.49 6.66 7.77
N ILE A 50 -18.73 6.17 7.86
CA ILE A 50 -19.08 4.80 7.46
C ILE A 50 -19.17 4.70 5.94
N PHE A 51 -19.77 5.69 5.28
CA PHE A 51 -19.83 5.74 3.81
C PHE A 51 -18.46 5.86 3.17
N GLU A 52 -17.55 6.60 3.79
CA GLU A 52 -16.15 6.73 3.36
C GLU A 52 -15.30 5.48 3.69
N GLY A 53 -15.82 4.57 4.53
CA GLY A 53 -15.14 3.32 4.90
C GLY A 53 -14.07 3.45 5.98
N PHE A 54 -14.04 4.58 6.72
CA PHE A 54 -13.16 4.76 7.87
C PHE A 54 -13.66 4.04 9.12
N GLN A 55 -14.98 3.94 9.25
CA GLN A 55 -15.68 3.28 10.35
C GLN A 55 -16.70 2.28 9.80
N PHE A 56 -17.21 1.39 10.65
CA PHE A 56 -18.11 0.32 10.20
C PHE A 56 -19.28 0.14 11.15
N PHE A 57 -20.40 -0.36 10.64
CA PHE A 57 -21.43 -0.92 11.50
C PHE A 57 -20.87 -2.10 12.31
N PRO A 58 -21.31 -2.33 13.55
CA PRO A 58 -20.75 -3.36 14.41
C PRO A 58 -20.66 -4.75 13.77
N GLY A 59 -21.70 -5.20 13.05
CA GLY A 59 -21.67 -6.49 12.36
C GLY A 59 -20.60 -6.56 11.25
N GLU A 60 -20.42 -5.49 10.50
CA GLU A 60 -19.39 -5.41 9.46
C GLU A 60 -18.00 -5.31 10.06
N GLY A 61 -17.84 -4.49 11.10
CA GLY A 61 -16.59 -4.35 11.85
C GLY A 61 -16.14 -5.68 12.44
N LEU A 62 -17.05 -6.51 12.97
CA LEU A 62 -16.71 -7.87 13.42
C LEU A 62 -16.16 -8.77 12.31
N LEU A 63 -16.69 -8.65 11.09
CA LEU A 63 -16.14 -9.39 9.94
C LEU A 63 -14.74 -8.89 9.59
N VAL A 64 -14.50 -7.58 9.68
CA VAL A 64 -13.16 -6.98 9.49
C VAL A 64 -12.20 -7.49 10.54
N LEU A 65 -12.57 -7.44 11.83
CA LEU A 65 -11.75 -7.95 12.94
C LEU A 65 -11.44 -9.45 12.77
N LYS A 66 -12.41 -10.25 12.32
CA LYS A 66 -12.20 -11.67 12.03
C LYS A 66 -11.21 -11.88 10.88
N ALA A 67 -11.30 -11.08 9.82
CA ALA A 67 -10.36 -11.14 8.71
C ALA A 67 -8.95 -10.73 9.18
N GLN A 68 -8.84 -9.63 9.93
CA GLN A 68 -7.57 -9.16 10.49
C GLN A 68 -6.93 -10.18 11.41
N ALA A 69 -7.69 -10.83 12.30
CA ALA A 69 -7.17 -11.87 13.17
C ALA A 69 -6.56 -13.04 12.38
N ARG A 70 -7.24 -13.51 11.33
CA ARG A 70 -6.74 -14.58 10.45
C ARG A 70 -5.51 -14.15 9.65
N VAL A 71 -5.52 -12.92 9.14
CA VAL A 71 -4.35 -12.36 8.44
C VAL A 71 -3.18 -12.25 9.40
N MET A 72 -3.40 -11.81 10.64
CA MET A 72 -2.35 -11.69 11.64
C MET A 72 -1.74 -13.05 12.00
N GLU A 73 -2.58 -14.06 12.23
CA GLU A 73 -2.13 -15.44 12.47
C GLU A 73 -1.28 -15.94 11.30
N PHE A 74 -1.78 -15.79 10.07
CA PHE A 74 -1.04 -16.15 8.86
C PHE A 74 0.30 -15.40 8.74
N LEU A 75 0.33 -14.09 8.97
CA LEU A 75 1.54 -13.29 8.88
C LEU A 75 2.57 -13.70 9.94
N VAL A 76 2.13 -13.99 11.16
CA VAL A 76 2.99 -14.49 12.24
C VAL A 76 3.60 -15.84 11.85
N ASP A 77 2.80 -16.75 11.30
CA ASP A 77 3.29 -18.06 10.88
C ASP A 77 4.22 -17.98 9.66
N CYS A 78 3.94 -17.11 8.70
CA CYS A 78 4.87 -16.79 7.61
C CYS A 78 6.19 -16.23 8.15
N SER A 79 6.13 -15.31 9.11
CA SER A 79 7.33 -14.70 9.71
C SER A 79 8.19 -15.75 10.39
N ARG A 80 7.58 -16.69 11.12
CA ARG A 80 8.28 -17.81 11.77
C ARG A 80 8.95 -18.74 10.76
N GLN A 81 8.36 -18.96 9.59
CA GLN A 81 8.94 -19.79 8.54
C GLN A 81 10.09 -19.08 7.80
N ILE A 82 9.93 -17.80 7.50
CA ILE A 82 10.97 -17.01 6.83
C ILE A 82 12.19 -16.85 7.75
N LEU A 83 11.97 -16.52 9.03
CA LEU A 83 13.00 -16.29 10.03
C LEU A 83 13.24 -17.52 10.93
N HIS A 84 13.21 -18.72 10.34
CA HIS A 84 13.28 -20.00 11.05
C HIS A 84 14.55 -20.19 11.90
N GLU A 85 15.62 -19.43 11.64
CA GLU A 85 16.85 -19.44 12.45
C GLU A 85 16.73 -18.68 13.77
N ILE A 86 15.69 -17.85 13.92
CA ILE A 86 15.44 -17.04 15.10
C ILE A 86 14.35 -17.71 15.95
N PRO A 87 14.62 -18.02 17.24
CA PRO A 87 13.61 -18.57 18.13
C PRO A 87 12.39 -17.63 18.25
N ALA A 88 11.17 -18.17 18.18
CA ALA A 88 9.94 -17.38 18.14
C ALA A 88 9.76 -16.44 19.35
N ASP A 89 10.25 -16.84 20.53
CA ASP A 89 10.26 -16.06 21.77
C ASP A 89 11.26 -14.88 21.73
N LYS A 90 12.23 -14.92 20.83
CA LYS A 90 13.30 -13.92 20.69
C LYS A 90 13.15 -13.02 19.46
N MET A 91 12.17 -13.27 18.59
CA MET A 91 11.97 -12.48 17.36
C MET A 91 11.71 -10.99 17.61
N ILE A 92 11.12 -10.62 18.75
CA ILE A 92 10.83 -9.23 19.13
C ILE A 92 11.86 -8.71 20.15
N SER A 93 12.85 -9.54 20.50
CA SER A 93 13.85 -9.19 21.51
C SER A 93 14.97 -8.33 20.92
N ALA A 94 15.65 -7.58 21.78
CA ALA A 94 16.83 -6.80 21.40
C ALA A 94 18.02 -7.67 20.92
N ALA A 95 17.96 -9.00 21.07
CA ALA A 95 19.00 -9.91 20.60
C ALA A 95 19.05 -9.99 19.06
N TYR A 96 17.94 -9.72 18.38
CA TYR A 96 17.85 -9.70 16.92
C TYR A 96 17.25 -8.35 16.48
N PRO A 97 18.04 -7.27 16.48
CA PRO A 97 17.56 -5.94 16.12
C PRO A 97 17.17 -5.88 14.63
N ILE A 98 16.20 -5.01 14.33
CA ILE A 98 15.80 -4.69 12.95
C ILE A 98 17.03 -4.20 12.20
N GLN A 99 17.37 -4.90 11.12
CA GLN A 99 18.49 -4.54 10.27
C GLN A 99 18.11 -3.35 9.38
N PRO A 100 19.08 -2.47 9.03
CA PRO A 100 18.84 -1.42 8.06
C PRO A 100 18.42 -2.03 6.71
N LYS A 101 17.70 -1.23 5.91
CA LYS A 101 17.25 -1.64 4.57
C LYS A 101 18.46 -2.21 3.78
N PRO A 102 18.36 -3.43 3.24
CA PRO A 102 19.43 -3.97 2.41
C PRO A 102 19.67 -3.06 1.21
N ILE A 103 20.93 -2.73 0.95
CA ILE A 103 21.32 -2.05 -0.28
C ILE A 103 21.34 -3.13 -1.36
N LEU A 104 20.29 -3.15 -2.18
CA LEU A 104 20.23 -4.00 -3.35
C LEU A 104 21.29 -3.51 -4.35
N LYS A 105 21.91 -4.43 -5.08
CA LYS A 105 22.90 -4.07 -6.09
C LYS A 105 22.19 -3.26 -7.16
N THR A 106 22.51 -1.98 -7.19
CA THR A 106 22.23 -1.13 -8.33
C THR A 106 23.07 -1.68 -9.47
N ASP A 107 22.47 -2.52 -10.31
CA ASP A 107 23.04 -2.80 -11.64
C ASP A 107 22.95 -1.47 -12.39
N ILE A 108 23.96 -0.64 -12.16
CA ILE A 108 24.22 0.57 -12.91
C ILE A 108 24.62 0.06 -14.29
N ASP A 109 23.79 0.34 -15.29
CA ASP A 109 24.10 0.02 -16.67
C ASP A 109 25.35 0.79 -17.13
N GLU A 110 25.89 0.43 -18.31
CA GLU A 110 27.08 1.08 -18.88
C GLU A 110 26.91 2.60 -19.05
N SER A 111 25.66 3.09 -19.05
CA SER A 111 25.30 4.52 -19.13
C SER A 111 25.14 5.22 -17.78
N GLY A 112 25.41 4.55 -16.65
CA GLY A 112 25.32 5.17 -15.33
C GLY A 112 23.90 5.18 -14.73
N HIS A 113 22.93 4.55 -15.38
CA HIS A 113 21.54 4.51 -14.92
C HIS A 113 21.22 3.19 -14.22
N LEU A 114 20.29 3.25 -13.28
CA LEU A 114 19.74 2.06 -12.64
C LEU A 114 18.96 1.23 -13.67
N SER A 115 19.28 -0.06 -13.76
CA SER A 115 18.54 -1.01 -14.60
C SER A 115 17.03 -0.91 -14.38
N MET A 116 16.28 -0.61 -15.45
CA MET A 116 14.83 -0.48 -15.41
C MET A 116 14.14 -1.79 -14.98
N ALA A 117 14.72 -2.94 -15.30
CA ALA A 117 14.23 -4.24 -14.85
C ALA A 117 14.37 -4.40 -13.34
N ALA A 118 15.50 -3.96 -12.75
CA ALA A 118 15.70 -3.95 -11.31
C ALA A 118 14.71 -2.99 -10.61
N MET A 119 14.50 -1.79 -11.17
CA MET A 119 13.51 -0.84 -10.66
C MET A 119 12.08 -1.42 -10.65
N ALA A 120 11.68 -2.12 -11.73
CA ALA A 120 10.36 -2.71 -11.81
C ALA A 120 10.16 -3.85 -10.79
N LEU A 121 11.21 -4.64 -10.53
CA LEU A 121 11.19 -5.69 -9.51
C LEU A 121 11.16 -5.13 -8.09
N GLU A 122 11.80 -3.98 -7.87
CA GLU A 122 11.86 -3.32 -6.56
C GLU A 122 10.59 -2.50 -6.25
N ALA A 123 9.89 -2.02 -7.28
CA ALA A 123 8.73 -1.13 -7.13
C ALA A 123 7.68 -1.57 -6.09
N PRO A 124 7.33 -2.87 -5.94
CA PRO A 124 6.36 -3.31 -4.93
C PRO A 124 6.87 -3.24 -3.48
N TYR A 125 8.19 -3.24 -3.30
CA TYR A 125 8.85 -3.30 -1.98
C TYR A 125 9.40 -1.94 -1.54
N THR A 126 9.43 -0.97 -2.44
CA THR A 126 9.79 0.41 -2.13
C THR A 126 8.55 1.22 -1.82
N VAL A 127 8.64 2.09 -0.80
CA VAL A 127 7.66 3.18 -0.67
C VAL A 127 7.68 4.01 -1.95
N PRO A 128 6.52 4.49 -2.45
CA PRO A 128 6.49 5.40 -3.58
C PRO A 128 7.47 6.55 -3.32
N SER A 129 8.52 6.64 -4.14
CA SER A 129 9.46 7.75 -4.07
C SER A 129 8.70 9.04 -4.42
N GLU A 130 9.09 10.15 -3.78
CA GLU A 130 8.61 11.46 -4.22
C GLU A 130 8.89 11.64 -5.71
N LEU A 131 7.96 12.33 -6.39
CA LEU A 131 8.05 12.55 -7.82
C LEU A 131 9.25 13.46 -8.11
N ASP A 132 10.24 12.95 -8.82
CA ASP A 132 11.43 13.71 -9.21
C ASP A 132 11.17 14.45 -10.52
N PHE A 133 10.75 15.72 -10.41
CA PHE A 133 10.44 16.56 -11.56
C PHE A 133 11.67 16.92 -12.39
N ASP A 134 12.85 17.00 -11.77
CA ASP A 134 14.09 17.32 -12.47
C ASP A 134 14.47 16.17 -13.40
N ARG A 135 14.34 14.93 -12.92
CA ARG A 135 14.53 13.74 -13.76
C ARG A 135 13.55 13.67 -14.93
N ILE A 136 12.28 14.02 -14.71
CA ILE A 136 11.27 14.06 -15.78
C ILE A 136 11.64 15.11 -16.82
N ALA A 137 12.05 16.30 -16.38
CA ALA A 137 12.49 17.36 -17.28
C ALA A 137 13.70 16.93 -18.13
N SER A 138 14.72 16.31 -17.53
CA SER A 138 15.89 15.82 -18.28
C SER A 138 15.54 14.74 -19.30
N LEU A 139 14.61 13.83 -18.98
CA LEU A 139 14.14 12.82 -19.94
C LEU A 139 13.40 13.45 -21.13
N LEU A 140 12.56 14.45 -20.86
CA LEU A 140 11.86 15.20 -21.91
C LEU A 140 12.86 15.93 -22.79
N GLU A 141 13.83 16.64 -22.20
CA GLU A 141 14.89 17.34 -22.93
C GLU A 141 15.67 16.39 -23.85
N ALA A 142 16.11 15.24 -23.32
CA ALA A 142 16.80 14.22 -24.11
C ALA A 142 15.94 13.69 -25.27
N GLN A 143 14.64 13.48 -25.05
CA GLN A 143 13.72 13.06 -26.10
C GLN A 143 13.55 14.15 -27.18
N THR A 144 13.42 15.41 -26.79
CA THR A 144 13.39 16.53 -27.74
C THR A 144 14.67 16.61 -28.55
N SER A 145 15.84 16.51 -27.92
CA SER A 145 17.13 16.51 -28.63
C SER A 145 17.22 15.37 -29.64
N ALA A 146 16.81 14.15 -29.26
CA ALA A 146 16.80 13.00 -30.16
C ALA A 146 15.83 13.18 -31.35
N MET A 147 14.67 13.81 -31.12
CA MET A 147 13.73 14.15 -32.20
C MET A 147 14.27 15.25 -33.12
N GLU A 148 14.97 16.25 -32.56
CA GLU A 148 15.63 17.29 -33.36
C GLU A 148 16.70 16.67 -34.26
N ASP A 149 17.60 15.86 -33.70
CA ASP A 149 18.62 15.13 -34.45
C ASP A 149 17.99 14.23 -35.53
N HIS A 150 16.88 13.58 -35.21
CA HIS A 150 16.12 12.79 -36.17
C HIS A 150 15.58 13.64 -37.34
N ILE A 151 15.05 14.84 -37.07
CA ILE A 151 14.59 15.78 -38.09
C ILE A 151 15.74 16.30 -38.95
N TRP A 152 16.91 16.56 -38.34
CA TRP A 152 18.10 16.94 -39.08
C TRP A 152 18.57 15.81 -40.01
N ALA A 153 18.58 14.56 -39.54
CA ALA A 153 18.92 13.39 -40.36
C ALA A 153 17.98 13.21 -41.57
N MET A 154 16.67 13.50 -41.42
CA MET A 154 15.71 13.47 -42.54
C MET A 154 16.06 14.45 -43.68
N ARG A 155 16.82 15.51 -43.39
CA ARG A 155 17.24 16.48 -44.41
C ARG A 155 18.51 16.06 -45.14
N GLU A 156 19.32 15.20 -44.53
CA GLU A 156 20.63 14.81 -45.04
C GLU A 156 20.63 13.48 -45.80
N ASP A 157 19.67 12.59 -45.53
CA ASP A 157 19.55 11.29 -46.21
C ASP A 157 18.35 11.22 -47.18
N PRO A 158 18.58 11.22 -48.51
CA PRO A 158 17.52 11.07 -49.51
C PRO A 158 16.86 9.69 -49.53
N ALA A 159 17.52 8.64 -49.00
CA ALA A 159 16.97 7.29 -48.93
C ALA A 159 15.95 7.11 -47.78
N TYR A 160 15.82 8.12 -46.92
CA TYR A 160 14.90 8.10 -45.79
C TYR A 160 13.42 8.01 -46.20
N PHE A 161 13.07 8.49 -47.41
CA PHE A 161 11.71 8.50 -47.95
C PHE A 161 11.46 7.48 -49.08
N SER A 162 12.43 6.61 -49.39
CA SER A 162 12.32 5.61 -50.47
C SER A 162 11.81 4.25 -50.01
#